data_AF-A0AAZ3QM12-F1
#
_entry.id   AF-A0AAZ3QM12-F1
#
_cell.length_a   1.000
_cell.length_b   1.000
_cell.length_c   1.000
_cell.angle_alpha   90.00
_cell.angle_beta   90.00
_cell.angle_gamma   90.00
#
_symmetry.space_group_name_H-M   'P 1'
#
loop_
_entity.id
_entity.type
_entity.pdbx_description
1 polymer ?
#
loop_
_entity_poly.entity_id
_entity_poly.type
_entity_poly.pdbx_seq_one_letter_code
_entity_poly.pdbx_strand_id
1 'polypeptide(L)'
;MVRTLNNMAELRGSRFGRPWSRHGLKLLFWFANDYIVFDNDNQMFANYDPEEGDFGFHHFRNRRECENNVCKRLLPDDGYPFYEVGNLHLTASDSMPNYVRKYNTGNIDTSNMDRLIISMRPDMTVDKVYVTQHEDLRNFDPVNTYCISRGCS
;
A
#
# COMPACT_ATOMS: atom_id res chain seq x y z
N MET A 1 -14.03 -0.85 10.51
CA MET A 1 -13.85 -1.94 9.52
C MET A 1 -13.35 -1.30 8.24
N VAL A 2 -12.28 -1.82 7.64
CA VAL A 2 -11.74 -1.31 6.37
C VAL A 2 -12.66 -1.74 5.24
N ARG A 3 -13.00 -0.83 4.32
CA ARG A 3 -13.89 -1.15 3.19
C ARG A 3 -13.12 -1.91 2.10
N THR A 4 -13.72 -2.98 1.60
CA THR A 4 -13.17 -3.76 0.48
C THR A 4 -13.58 -3.15 -0.87
N LEU A 5 -12.63 -3.07 -1.80
CA LEU A 5 -12.83 -2.71 -3.21
C LEU A 5 -12.81 -3.99 -4.06
N ASN A 6 -13.93 -4.27 -4.70
CA ASN A 6 -14.18 -5.52 -5.44
C ASN A 6 -13.90 -5.41 -6.93
N ASN A 7 -13.82 -4.18 -7.46
CA ASN A 7 -13.71 -3.96 -8.89
C ASN A 7 -13.09 -2.59 -9.21
N MET A 8 -12.77 -2.41 -10.49
CA MET A 8 -12.22 -1.17 -11.04
C MET A 8 -13.13 0.05 -10.85
N ALA A 9 -14.46 -0.12 -10.82
CA ALA A 9 -15.38 0.99 -10.63
C ALA A 9 -15.31 1.54 -9.19
N GLU A 10 -15.19 0.65 -8.21
CA GLU A 10 -14.99 1.00 -6.80
C GLU A 10 -13.61 1.64 -6.57
N LEU A 11 -12.54 1.11 -7.17
CA LEU A 11 -11.21 1.75 -7.15
C LEU A 11 -11.24 3.15 -7.79
N ARG A 12 -11.95 3.32 -8.89
CA ARG A 12 -12.13 4.63 -9.52
C ARG A 12 -12.92 5.58 -8.60
N GLY A 13 -13.96 5.07 -7.94
CA GLY A 13 -14.80 5.81 -7.00
C GLY A 13 -14.09 6.22 -5.72
N SER A 14 -13.10 5.44 -5.26
CA SER A 14 -12.30 5.77 -4.08
C SER A 14 -11.34 6.93 -4.29
N ARG A 15 -11.07 7.31 -5.55
CA ARG A 15 -10.11 8.35 -5.95
C ARG A 15 -8.67 8.07 -5.54
N PHE A 16 -8.32 6.82 -5.22
CA PHE A 16 -6.93 6.43 -4.96
C PHE A 16 -6.01 6.79 -6.14
N GLY A 17 -4.84 7.36 -5.84
CA GLY A 17 -3.91 7.86 -6.85
C GLY A 17 -4.44 9.02 -7.69
N ARG A 18 -5.45 9.76 -7.21
CA ARG A 18 -6.06 10.91 -7.90
C ARG A 18 -6.24 12.11 -6.96
N PRO A 19 -6.23 13.35 -7.48
CA PRO A 19 -6.02 13.74 -8.88
C PRO A 19 -4.54 13.60 -9.32
N TRP A 20 -4.28 13.86 -10.60
CA TRP A 20 -2.89 14.06 -11.07
C TRP A 20 -2.22 15.15 -10.21
N SER A 21 -0.96 15.04 -9.79
CA SER A 21 0.14 14.17 -10.23
C SER A 21 0.39 12.90 -9.40
N ARG A 22 -0.56 12.50 -8.56
CA ARG A 22 -0.44 11.35 -7.65
C ARG A 22 -0.03 10.04 -8.35
N HIS A 23 0.80 9.27 -7.68
CA HIS A 23 1.43 8.06 -8.23
C HIS A 23 0.72 6.75 -7.88
N GLY A 24 -0.29 6.77 -7.00
CA GLY A 24 -0.92 5.56 -6.45
C GLY A 24 -1.40 4.55 -7.49
N LEU A 25 -2.01 4.99 -8.60
CA LEU A 25 -2.43 4.06 -9.66
C LEU A 25 -1.26 3.40 -10.38
N LYS A 26 -0.13 4.11 -10.52
CA LYS A 26 1.08 3.55 -11.12
C LYS A 26 1.79 2.59 -10.15
N LEU A 27 1.78 2.92 -8.86
CA LEU A 27 2.26 2.05 -7.80
C LEU A 27 1.46 0.74 -7.75
N LEU A 28 0.13 0.82 -7.79
CA LEU A 28 -0.73 -0.38 -7.82
C LEU A 28 -0.54 -1.19 -9.11
N PHE A 29 -0.35 -0.51 -10.25
CA PHE A 29 -0.04 -1.18 -11.52
C PHE A 29 1.29 -1.94 -11.44
N TRP A 30 2.36 -1.30 -10.96
CA TRP A 30 3.66 -1.96 -10.76
C TRP A 30 3.53 -3.16 -9.81
N PHE A 31 2.86 -2.97 -8.67
CA PHE A 31 2.69 -4.04 -7.69
C PHE A 31 2.00 -5.26 -8.33
N ALA A 32 0.92 -5.04 -9.06
CA ALA A 32 0.12 -6.11 -9.65
C ALA A 32 0.78 -6.81 -10.86
N ASN A 33 1.70 -6.15 -11.57
CA ASN A 33 2.30 -6.70 -12.80
C ASN A 33 3.74 -7.18 -12.62
N ASP A 34 4.50 -6.55 -11.71
CA ASP A 34 5.95 -6.77 -11.59
C ASP A 34 6.34 -7.36 -10.22
N TYR A 35 5.64 -6.98 -9.15
CA TYR A 35 5.99 -7.41 -7.79
C TYR A 35 5.37 -8.74 -7.38
N ILE A 36 4.14 -9.02 -7.81
CA ILE A 36 3.44 -10.27 -7.48
C ILE A 36 3.38 -11.23 -8.66
N VAL A 37 3.38 -12.52 -8.36
CA VAL A 37 3.03 -13.61 -9.29
C VAL A 37 1.87 -14.42 -8.74
N PHE A 38 1.16 -15.08 -9.63
CA PHE A 38 0.06 -15.97 -9.29
C PHE A 38 0.49 -17.42 -9.52
N ASP A 39 0.22 -18.29 -8.55
CA ASP A 39 0.35 -19.72 -8.75
C ASP A 39 -0.89 -20.31 -9.46
N ASN A 40 -0.93 -21.64 -9.59
CA ASN A 40 -2.04 -22.35 -10.22
C ASN A 40 -3.36 -22.26 -9.44
N ASP A 41 -3.31 -21.97 -8.14
CA ASP A 41 -4.47 -21.80 -7.26
C ASP A 41 -4.92 -20.33 -7.17
N ASN A 42 -4.30 -19.43 -7.96
CA ASN A 42 -4.48 -17.98 -7.93
C ASN A 42 -4.07 -17.32 -6.61
N GLN A 43 -3.21 -17.96 -5.82
CA GLN A 43 -2.56 -17.37 -4.65
C GLN A 43 -1.52 -16.36 -5.12
N MET A 44 -1.48 -15.19 -4.48
CA MET A 44 -0.50 -14.14 -4.77
C MET A 44 0.79 -14.43 -3.99
N PHE A 45 1.93 -14.48 -4.68
CA PHE A 45 3.25 -14.56 -4.09
C PHE A 45 4.06 -13.32 -4.44
N ALA A 46 4.85 -12.81 -3.49
CA ALA A 46 5.81 -11.75 -3.77
C ALA A 46 7.02 -12.31 -4.53
N ASN A 47 7.51 -11.61 -5.55
CA ASN A 47 8.77 -11.97 -6.24
C ASN A 47 10.02 -11.62 -5.42
N TYR A 48 9.88 -10.68 -4.49
CA TYR A 48 10.94 -10.17 -3.64
C TYR A 48 10.46 -10.18 -2.20
N ASP A 49 11.37 -10.42 -1.26
CA ASP A 49 11.06 -10.33 0.16
C ASP A 49 10.98 -8.84 0.58
N PRO A 50 9.82 -8.36 1.08
CA PRO A 50 9.71 -6.98 1.53
C PRO A 50 10.57 -6.66 2.78
N GLU A 51 11.11 -7.66 3.49
CA GLU A 51 12.05 -7.46 4.60
C GLU A 51 13.40 -6.90 4.13
N GLU A 52 13.82 -7.21 2.91
CA GLU A 52 15.07 -6.71 2.31
C GLU A 52 14.99 -5.20 2.01
N GLY A 53 13.78 -4.64 1.98
CA GLY A 53 13.54 -3.20 1.85
C GLY A 53 13.68 -2.65 0.43
N ASP A 54 13.85 -3.52 -0.57
CA ASP A 54 13.82 -3.16 -1.99
C ASP A 54 12.56 -2.35 -2.32
N PHE A 55 12.66 -1.46 -3.31
CA PHE A 55 11.58 -0.56 -3.74
C PHE A 55 11.11 0.44 -2.65
N GLY A 56 11.74 0.45 -1.47
CA GLY A 56 11.32 1.21 -0.31
C GLY A 56 10.29 0.51 0.57
N PHE A 57 10.19 -0.82 0.47
CA PHE A 57 9.43 -1.60 1.45
C PHE A 57 10.00 -1.43 2.86
N HIS A 58 9.12 -1.42 3.86
CA HIS A 58 9.52 -1.43 5.26
C HIS A 58 8.36 -1.90 6.15
N HIS A 59 8.69 -2.39 7.35
CA HIS A 59 7.69 -2.94 8.26
C HIS A 59 6.67 -1.88 8.72
N PHE A 60 5.39 -2.11 8.40
CA PHE A 60 4.27 -1.33 8.88
C PHE A 60 3.78 -1.88 10.22
N ARG A 61 4.04 -1.15 11.31
CA ARG A 61 3.74 -1.66 12.66
C ARG A 61 2.25 -1.71 13.01
N ASN A 62 1.37 -1.13 12.19
CA ASN A 62 -0.07 -0.99 12.46
C ASN A 62 -0.36 -0.61 13.93
N ARG A 63 0.31 0.45 14.41
CA ARG A 63 0.29 0.80 15.83
C ARG A 63 -1.13 1.16 16.26
N ARG A 64 -1.47 0.82 17.50
CA ARG A 64 -2.69 1.30 18.13
C ARG A 64 -2.49 2.75 18.53
N GLU A 65 -3.24 3.64 17.90
CA GLU A 65 -3.21 5.07 18.15
C GLU A 65 -4.48 5.48 18.90
N CYS A 66 -4.33 6.37 19.88
CA CYS A 66 -5.41 6.77 20.78
C CYS A 66 -5.61 8.28 20.69
N GLU A 67 -6.82 8.69 20.33
CA GLU A 67 -7.22 10.09 20.31
C GLU A 67 -8.56 10.23 21.05
N ASN A 68 -8.68 11.20 21.95
CA ASN A 68 -9.91 11.45 22.73
C ASN A 68 -10.48 10.19 23.42
N ASN A 69 -9.61 9.37 24.02
CA ASN A 69 -9.94 8.08 24.66
C ASN A 69 -10.47 6.98 23.71
N VAL A 70 -10.43 7.20 22.40
CA VAL A 70 -10.76 6.19 21.39
C VAL A 70 -9.45 5.69 20.77
N CYS A 71 -9.16 4.41 20.98
CA CYS A 71 -7.97 3.78 20.41
C CYS A 71 -8.33 2.90 19.23
N LYS A 72 -7.71 3.14 18.08
CA LYS A 72 -7.90 2.35 16.86
C LYS A 72 -6.56 2.03 16.21
N ARG A 73 -6.55 0.95 15.43
CA ARG A 73 -5.49 0.67 14.44
C ARG A 73 -6.00 1.09 13.07
N LEU A 74 -5.08 1.35 12.15
CA LEU A 74 -5.44 1.62 10.75
C LEU A 74 -6.09 0.38 10.11
N LEU A 75 -5.42 -0.76 10.29
CA LEU A 75 -5.84 -2.05 9.73
C LEU A 75 -6.29 -3.00 10.84
N PRO A 76 -7.11 -4.02 10.54
CA PRO A 76 -7.40 -5.11 11.46
C PRO A 76 -6.12 -5.84 11.89
N ASP A 77 -6.19 -6.55 13.02
CA ASP A 77 -5.11 -7.41 13.48
C ASP A 77 -5.25 -8.76 12.77
N ASP A 78 -4.33 -9.07 11.87
CA ASP A 78 -4.45 -10.18 10.91
C ASP A 78 -3.48 -11.33 11.20
N GLY A 79 -2.73 -11.26 12.31
CA GLY A 79 -1.78 -12.30 12.75
C GLY A 79 -0.50 -12.40 11.92
N TYR A 80 -0.41 -11.66 10.81
CA TYR A 80 0.74 -11.61 9.91
C TYR A 80 1.40 -10.23 9.91
N PRO A 81 2.73 -10.14 9.65
CA PRO A 81 3.42 -8.88 9.51
C PRO A 81 2.89 -8.08 8.32
N PHE A 82 2.89 -6.75 8.48
CA PHE A 82 2.55 -5.82 7.42
C PHE A 82 3.78 -5.08 6.91
N TYR A 83 3.82 -4.81 5.61
CA TYR A 83 4.86 -4.01 4.96
C TYR A 83 4.24 -2.90 4.14
N GLU A 84 4.83 -1.70 4.21
CA GLU A 84 4.42 -0.51 3.47
C GLU A 84 5.37 -0.24 2.31
N VAL A 85 4.82 0.21 1.18
CA VAL A 85 5.59 0.76 0.05
C VAL A 85 4.89 1.98 -0.55
N GLY A 86 5.66 2.80 -1.27
CA GLY A 86 5.16 3.96 -2.01
C GLY A 86 5.68 5.30 -1.50
N ASN A 87 6.43 5.32 -0.40
CA ASN A 87 7.09 6.55 0.04
C ASN A 87 8.34 6.85 -0.80
N LEU A 88 8.19 7.69 -1.81
CA LEU A 88 9.25 8.06 -2.75
C LEU A 88 10.34 9.00 -2.17
N HIS A 89 10.32 9.30 -0.88
CA HIS A 89 11.40 10.02 -0.19
C HIS A 89 12.48 9.10 0.36
N LEU A 90 12.26 7.78 0.34
CA LEU A 90 13.26 6.82 0.78
C LEU A 90 14.29 6.59 -0.32
N THR A 91 15.59 6.56 0.03
CA THR A 91 16.66 6.22 -0.93
C THR A 91 16.41 4.86 -1.57
N ALA A 92 15.90 3.89 -0.83
CA ALA A 92 15.55 2.56 -1.36
C ALA A 92 14.49 2.62 -2.47
N SER A 93 13.65 3.66 -2.51
CA SER A 93 12.67 3.86 -3.60
C SER A 93 13.29 4.26 -4.93
N ASP A 94 14.60 4.51 -5.00
CA ASP A 94 15.36 4.69 -6.26
C ASP A 94 15.41 3.41 -7.11
N SER A 95 15.10 2.25 -6.53
CA SER A 95 14.91 0.99 -7.25
C SER A 95 13.51 0.83 -7.89
N MET A 96 12.52 1.67 -7.53
CA MET A 96 11.20 1.64 -8.19
C MET A 96 11.29 1.94 -9.70
N PRO A 97 10.34 1.49 -10.52
CA PRO A 97 10.30 1.90 -11.91
C PRO A 97 10.11 3.41 -12.06
N ASN A 98 10.84 4.00 -13.01
CA ASN A 98 10.77 5.44 -13.29
C ASN A 98 9.35 5.93 -13.56
N TYR A 99 8.49 5.11 -14.18
CA TYR A 99 7.12 5.51 -14.45
C TYR A 99 6.31 5.73 -13.16
N VAL A 100 6.57 4.97 -12.10
CA VAL A 100 5.92 5.15 -10.80
C VAL A 100 6.37 6.42 -10.14
N ARG A 101 7.68 6.69 -10.13
CA ARG A 101 8.24 7.93 -9.57
C ARG A 101 7.94 9.18 -10.37
N LYS A 102 7.55 9.02 -11.63
CA LYS A 102 7.30 10.15 -12.55
C LYS A 102 6.26 11.09 -11.95
N TYR A 103 6.63 12.37 -11.86
CA TYR A 103 5.87 13.48 -11.29
C TYR A 103 5.88 13.61 -9.76
N ASN A 104 6.69 12.81 -9.07
CA ASN A 104 7.12 13.18 -7.72
C ASN A 104 7.88 14.51 -7.79
N THR A 105 7.50 15.48 -6.97
CA THR A 105 8.13 16.81 -6.97
C THR A 105 9.28 16.91 -5.96
N GLY A 106 9.37 15.97 -5.00
CA GLY A 106 10.28 16.05 -3.87
C GLY A 106 9.92 17.15 -2.85
N ASN A 107 8.81 17.86 -3.05
CA ASN A 107 8.32 18.88 -2.14
C ASN A 107 7.29 18.31 -1.16
N ILE A 108 6.93 19.10 -0.16
CA ILE A 108 5.80 18.81 0.74
C ILE A 108 4.51 19.12 -0.03
N ASP A 109 4.05 18.16 -0.84
CA ASP A 109 2.80 18.22 -1.59
C ASP A 109 2.11 16.85 -1.67
N THR A 110 1.07 16.75 -2.50
CA THR A 110 0.25 15.53 -2.61
C THR A 110 0.86 14.45 -3.51
N SER A 111 1.94 14.73 -4.24
CA SER A 111 2.49 13.84 -5.28
C SER A 111 3.06 12.53 -4.75
N ASN A 112 3.41 12.48 -3.46
CA ASN A 112 4.00 11.33 -2.75
C ASN A 112 3.15 10.87 -1.55
N MET A 113 1.81 10.96 -1.64
CA MET A 113 0.91 10.57 -0.54
C MET A 113 0.44 9.12 -0.62
N ASP A 114 0.46 8.47 -1.78
CA ASP A 114 -0.14 7.15 -1.96
C ASP A 114 0.74 6.02 -1.39
N ARG A 115 0.12 5.06 -0.72
CA ARG A 115 0.79 3.88 -0.15
C ARG A 115 0.05 2.61 -0.50
N LEU A 116 0.83 1.52 -0.60
CA LEU A 116 0.31 0.17 -0.44
C LEU A 116 0.78 -0.37 0.90
N ILE A 117 -0.10 -1.09 1.58
CA ILE A 117 0.27 -1.91 2.74
C ILE A 117 -0.11 -3.35 2.40
N ILE A 118 0.82 -4.27 2.55
CA ILE A 118 0.60 -5.70 2.30
C ILE A 118 0.76 -6.51 3.57
N SER A 119 -0.08 -7.51 3.76
CA SER A 119 0.05 -8.54 4.80
C SER A 119 0.78 -9.74 4.19
N MET A 120 1.81 -10.25 4.86
CA MET A 120 2.68 -11.30 4.33
C MET A 120 2.69 -12.54 5.22
N ARG A 121 2.48 -13.71 4.63
CA ARG A 121 2.66 -14.99 5.31
C ARG A 121 4.14 -15.41 5.27
N PRO A 122 4.58 -16.34 6.16
CA PRO A 122 5.97 -16.81 6.20
C PRO A 122 6.49 -17.47 4.92
N ASP A 123 5.60 -17.92 4.02
CA ASP A 123 5.92 -18.58 2.76
C ASP A 123 5.91 -17.62 1.55
N MET A 124 6.06 -16.32 1.80
CA MET A 124 5.99 -15.23 0.80
C MET A 124 4.63 -15.04 0.13
N THR A 125 3.58 -15.71 0.63
CA THR A 125 2.21 -15.44 0.20
C THR A 125 1.77 -14.05 0.65
N VAL A 126 1.26 -13.24 -0.29
CA VAL A 126 0.59 -11.98 -0.01
C VAL A 126 -0.84 -12.29 0.44
N ASP A 127 -1.10 -12.19 1.73
CA ASP A 127 -2.40 -12.46 2.34
C ASP A 127 -3.41 -11.34 2.02
N LYS A 128 -2.97 -10.09 2.22
CA LYS A 128 -3.82 -8.91 2.03
C LYS A 128 -3.11 -7.76 1.36
N VAL A 129 -3.87 -6.97 0.61
CA VAL A 129 -3.37 -5.76 -0.06
C VAL A 129 -4.31 -4.60 0.25
N TYR A 130 -3.76 -3.57 0.86
CA TYR A 130 -4.46 -2.34 1.20
C TYR A 130 -3.90 -1.19 0.37
N VAL A 131 -4.81 -0.36 -0.17
CA VAL A 131 -4.49 0.94 -0.74
C VAL A 131 -4.83 2.01 0.29
N THR A 132 -3.92 2.95 0.51
CA THR A 132 -4.14 4.04 1.46
C THR A 132 -3.37 5.28 1.04
N GLN A 133 -3.53 6.36 1.77
CA GLN A 133 -2.80 7.59 1.57
C GLN A 133 -2.39 8.17 2.92
N HIS A 134 -1.33 8.96 2.92
CA HIS A 134 -1.11 9.86 4.04
C HIS A 134 -2.09 11.04 3.98
N GLU A 135 -2.58 11.51 5.12
CA GLU A 135 -3.29 12.79 5.26
C GLU A 135 -2.33 13.97 5.44
N ASP A 136 -1.13 13.69 5.97
CA ASP A 136 -0.04 14.66 6.11
C ASP A 136 1.33 14.00 5.84
N LEU A 137 2.43 14.51 6.41
CA LEU A 137 3.75 13.93 6.20
C LEU A 137 3.95 12.55 6.87
N ARG A 138 3.10 12.17 7.82
CA ARG A 138 3.32 11.02 8.71
C ARG A 138 2.07 10.17 8.95
N ASN A 139 0.90 10.80 8.99
CA ASN A 139 -0.33 10.16 9.42
C ASN A 139 -1.05 9.54 8.22
N PHE A 140 -1.60 8.35 8.43
CA PHE A 140 -2.43 7.67 7.46
C PHE A 140 -3.86 8.18 7.52
N ASP A 141 -4.53 8.21 6.37
CA ASP A 141 -5.94 8.54 6.27
C ASP A 141 -6.80 7.28 6.48
N PRO A 142 -7.43 7.10 7.65
CA PRO A 142 -8.24 5.92 7.92
C PRO A 142 -9.55 5.90 7.10
N VAL A 143 -10.00 7.06 6.59
CA VAL A 143 -11.22 7.16 5.76
C VAL A 143 -10.93 6.69 4.34
N ASN A 144 -9.74 7.01 3.82
CA ASN A 144 -9.28 6.61 2.49
C ASN A 144 -8.33 5.41 2.50
N THR A 145 -8.57 4.47 3.43
CA THR A 145 -7.91 3.18 3.48
C THR A 145 -8.88 2.09 3.04
N TYR A 146 -8.44 1.26 2.09
CA TYR A 146 -9.28 0.25 1.49
C TYR A 146 -8.52 -1.05 1.26
N CYS A 147 -9.18 -2.19 1.44
CA CYS A 147 -8.62 -3.48 1.05
C CYS A 147 -9.01 -3.82 -0.39
N ILE A 148 -8.12 -4.44 -1.15
CA ILE A 148 -8.45 -4.97 -2.48
C ILE A 148 -8.94 -6.41 -2.32
N SER A 149 -10.12 -6.72 -2.85
CA SER A 149 -10.86 -7.99 -2.68
C SER A 149 -10.06 -9.28 -2.88
N ARG A 150 -9.06 -9.30 -3.79
CA ARG A 150 -8.18 -10.48 -3.96
C ARG A 150 -7.23 -10.75 -2.78
N GLY A 151 -7.15 -9.83 -1.83
CA GLY A 151 -6.42 -9.96 -0.57
C GLY A 151 -7.29 -9.66 0.65
N CYS A 152 -8.59 -9.96 0.62
CA CYS A 152 -9.45 -9.85 1.80
C CYS A 152 -10.52 -10.95 1.75
N SER A 153 -10.11 -12.17 2.07
CA SER A 153 -10.99 -13.32 2.31
C SER A 153 -10.80 -13.84 3.72
#